data_AF-X1A863-F1
#
_entry.id   AF-X1A863-F1
#
_cell.length_a   1.000
_cell.length_b   1.000
_cell.length_c   1.000
_cell.angle_alpha   90.00
_cell.angle_beta   90.00
_cell.angle_gamma   90.00
#
_symmetry.space_group_name_H-M   'P 1'
#
loop_
_entity.id
_entity.type
_entity.pdbx_description
1 polymer ?
#
loop_
_entity_poly.entity_id
_entity_poly.type
_entity_poly.pdbx_seq_one_letter_code
_entity_poly.pdbx_strand_id
1 'polypeptide(L)'
;KNLKENYKEKLVLGHPIDFLFLIDPSYKVRPCRGGSDAPIILPNGNVYPCPAWKNIQDLCAGNIYKQNFQKIWEGEYFEFFRNFILKDFEHIIGLCQECKFLSSCKGKCVAQRILKYHSAPKLPKCLNIGPDPLCLRLFKIN
;
A
#
# COMPACT_ATOMS: atom_id res chain seq x y z
N LYS A 1 -15.34 14.97 -16.13
CA LYS A 1 -16.35 14.07 -15.53
C LYS A 1 -15.66 13.16 -14.51
N ASN A 2 -16.02 13.21 -13.23
CA ASN A 2 -15.38 12.41 -12.19
C ASN A 2 -15.81 10.93 -12.35
N LEU A 3 -14.89 10.07 -12.80
CA LEU A 3 -15.17 8.65 -13.03
C LEU A 3 -15.54 7.91 -11.73
N LYS A 4 -15.00 8.36 -10.58
CA LYS A 4 -15.34 7.77 -9.26
C LYS A 4 -16.78 8.02 -8.86
N GLU A 5 -17.36 9.16 -9.23
CA GLU A 5 -18.75 9.49 -8.89
C GLU A 5 -19.74 8.68 -9.73
N ASN A 6 -19.46 8.50 -11.02
CA ASN A 6 -20.37 7.82 -11.94
C ASN A 6 -20.27 6.29 -11.88
N TYR A 7 -19.15 5.74 -11.39
CA TYR A 7 -18.86 4.31 -11.43
C TYR A 7 -18.29 3.78 -10.11
N LYS A 8 -18.69 4.37 -8.99
CA LYS A 8 -18.18 4.06 -7.65
C LYS A 8 -18.16 2.57 -7.33
N GLU A 9 -19.14 1.81 -7.83
CA GLU A 9 -19.28 0.36 -7.60
C GLU A 9 -18.54 -0.50 -8.64
N LYS A 10 -18.09 0.08 -9.76
CA LYS A 10 -17.48 -0.65 -10.89
C LYS A 10 -15.97 -0.39 -11.03
N LEU A 11 -15.40 0.53 -10.26
CA LEU A 11 -13.99 0.90 -10.32
C LEU A 11 -13.27 0.50 -9.03
N VAL A 12 -12.59 -0.64 -9.07
CA VAL A 12 -11.60 -1.01 -8.06
C VAL A 12 -10.30 -0.31 -8.42
N LEU A 13 -9.86 0.62 -7.58
CA LEU A 13 -8.53 1.20 -7.68
C LEU A 13 -7.55 0.32 -6.91
N GLY A 14 -6.29 0.27 -7.35
CA GLY A 14 -5.22 -0.44 -6.65
C GLY A 14 -5.24 -1.96 -6.85
N HIS A 15 -4.38 -2.66 -6.09
CA HIS A 15 -4.31 -4.11 -6.17
C HIS A 15 -5.42 -4.71 -5.31
N PRO A 16 -6.28 -5.59 -5.86
CA PRO A 16 -7.36 -6.20 -5.10
C PRO A 16 -6.79 -7.07 -3.99
N ILE A 17 -7.60 -7.25 -2.94
CA ILE A 17 -7.30 -8.20 -1.89
C ILE A 17 -7.46 -9.59 -2.48
N ASP A 18 -6.42 -10.38 -2.40
CA ASP A 18 -6.50 -11.80 -2.71
C ASP A 18 -7.21 -12.49 -1.55
N PHE A 19 -8.46 -12.91 -1.75
CA PHE A 19 -9.28 -13.54 -0.70
C PHE A 19 -9.07 -15.06 -0.61
N LEU A 20 -8.23 -15.67 -1.45
CA LEU A 20 -8.08 -17.13 -1.47
C LEU A 20 -7.53 -17.69 -0.14
N PHE A 21 -6.78 -16.88 0.64
CA PHE A 21 -6.34 -17.26 1.98
C PHE A 21 -7.48 -17.53 2.97
N LEU A 22 -8.71 -17.09 2.69
CA LEU A 22 -9.89 -17.38 3.52
C LEU A 22 -10.42 -18.80 3.30
N ILE A 23 -10.19 -19.35 2.11
CA ILE A 23 -10.67 -20.68 1.70
C ILE A 23 -9.60 -21.72 2.01
N ASP A 24 -8.35 -21.41 1.66
CA ASP A 24 -7.20 -22.30 1.85
C ASP A 24 -6.13 -21.60 2.72
N PRO A 25 -5.97 -22.00 3.99
CA PRO A 25 -4.94 -21.47 4.87
C PRO A 25 -3.50 -21.70 4.38
N SER A 26 -3.28 -22.68 3.49
CA SER A 26 -1.97 -22.96 2.90
C SER A 26 -1.62 -22.03 1.73
N TYR A 27 -2.63 -21.32 1.20
CA TYR A 27 -2.45 -20.39 0.08
C TYR A 27 -1.56 -19.20 0.48
N LYS A 28 -0.50 -18.99 -0.30
CA LYS A 28 0.45 -17.90 -0.10
C LYS A 28 0.05 -16.68 -0.92
N VAL A 29 -0.49 -15.67 -0.23
CA VAL A 29 -0.77 -14.36 -0.83
C VAL A 29 0.52 -13.71 -1.32
N ARG A 30 0.52 -13.22 -2.56
CA ARG A 30 1.69 -12.54 -3.13
C ARG A 30 1.96 -11.22 -2.39
N PRO A 31 3.22 -10.93 -2.01
CA PRO A 31 3.56 -9.67 -1.36
C PRO A 31 3.41 -8.49 -2.33
N CYS A 32 3.27 -7.29 -1.76
CA CYS A 32 3.27 -6.04 -2.52
C CYS A 32 4.59 -5.89 -3.31
N ARG A 33 4.48 -5.61 -4.61
CA ARG A 33 5.64 -5.44 -5.52
C ARG A 33 6.29 -4.06 -5.50
N GLY A 34 5.62 -3.07 -4.90
CA GLY A 34 6.07 -1.69 -4.95
C GLY A 34 7.42 -1.44 -4.25
N GLY A 35 7.82 -2.32 -3.35
CA GLY A 35 9.13 -2.29 -2.69
C GLY A 35 10.19 -3.20 -3.34
N SER A 36 9.82 -4.05 -4.31
CA SER A 36 10.71 -5.10 -4.84
C SER A 36 11.17 -4.86 -6.26
N ASP A 37 10.26 -4.70 -7.22
CA ASP A 37 10.59 -4.81 -8.64
C ASP A 37 9.70 -3.94 -9.53
N ALA A 38 8.83 -3.11 -8.95
CA ALA A 38 7.91 -2.26 -9.70
C ALA A 38 7.82 -0.81 -9.17
N PRO A 39 8.94 -0.10 -8.89
CA PRO A 39 8.87 1.34 -8.71
C PRO A 39 8.50 2.03 -10.03
N ILE A 40 7.95 3.23 -9.92
CA ILE A 40 7.63 4.07 -11.07
C ILE A 40 8.45 5.36 -11.04
N ILE A 41 8.81 5.84 -12.22
CA ILE A 41 9.47 7.13 -12.43
C ILE A 41 8.55 7.97 -13.31
N LEU A 42 8.17 9.15 -12.81
CA LEU A 42 7.33 10.09 -13.55
C LEU A 42 8.17 10.89 -14.56
N PRO A 43 7.56 11.53 -15.58
CA PRO A 43 8.29 12.34 -16.56
C PRO A 43 9.14 13.48 -15.96
N ASN A 44 8.72 14.01 -14.80
CA ASN A 44 9.46 15.02 -14.05
C ASN A 44 10.61 14.45 -13.20
N GLY A 45 10.90 13.14 -13.33
CA GLY A 45 11.96 12.44 -12.62
C GLY A 45 11.58 11.94 -11.22
N ASN A 46 10.40 12.26 -10.68
CA ASN A 46 9.99 11.82 -9.35
C ASN A 46 9.79 10.29 -9.32
N VAL A 47 10.31 9.66 -8.27
CA VAL A 47 10.25 8.21 -8.06
C VAL A 47 9.23 7.89 -6.97
N TYR A 48 8.36 6.92 -7.24
CA TYR A 48 7.38 6.41 -6.28
C TYR A 48 7.38 4.88 -6.29
N PRO A 49 7.05 4.21 -5.17
CA PRO A 49 6.93 2.75 -5.12
C PRO A 49 5.62 2.24 -5.74
N CYS A 50 4.61 3.10 -5.94
CA CYS A 50 3.30 2.67 -6.38
C CYS A 50 2.61 3.75 -7.24
N PRO A 51 1.97 3.37 -8.37
CA PRO A 51 1.22 4.32 -9.19
C PRO A 51 -0.03 4.91 -8.51
N ALA A 52 -0.58 4.24 -7.49
CA ALA A 52 -1.81 4.66 -6.85
C ALA A 52 -1.64 5.93 -5.99
N TRP A 53 -0.46 6.20 -5.42
CA TRP A 53 -0.19 7.42 -4.64
C TRP A 53 0.82 8.37 -5.28
N LYS A 54 1.09 8.24 -6.57
CA LYS A 54 2.07 9.07 -7.30
C LYS A 54 1.78 10.58 -7.28
N ASN A 55 0.57 10.96 -6.89
CA ASN A 55 0.14 12.35 -6.77
C ASN A 55 0.26 12.89 -5.32
N ILE A 56 0.73 12.09 -4.37
CA ILE A 56 0.95 12.51 -2.97
C ILE A 56 2.42 12.90 -2.83
N GLN A 57 2.72 14.19 -2.95
CA GLN A 57 4.09 14.70 -3.00
C GLN A 57 4.94 14.32 -1.77
N ASP A 58 4.32 14.26 -0.59
CA ASP A 58 4.97 13.83 0.66
C ASP A 58 5.44 12.37 0.66
N LEU A 59 4.98 11.57 -0.32
CA LEU A 59 5.35 10.17 -0.49
C LEU A 59 6.29 9.96 -1.69
N CYS A 60 6.89 11.02 -2.20
CA CYS A 60 7.95 10.94 -3.21
C CYS A 60 9.23 10.37 -2.59
N ALA A 61 9.77 9.30 -3.18
CA ALA A 61 10.99 8.66 -2.69
C ALA A 61 12.27 9.44 -3.09
N GLY A 62 12.19 10.25 -4.14
CA GLY A 62 13.32 11.00 -4.67
C GLY A 62 13.09 11.43 -6.11
N ASN A 63 14.12 12.02 -6.73
CA ASN A 63 14.06 12.45 -8.13
C ASN A 63 15.35 12.09 -8.87
N ILE A 64 15.24 11.41 -10.01
CA ILE A 64 16.39 10.93 -10.79
C ILE A 64 17.21 12.05 -11.44
N TYR A 65 16.64 13.24 -11.61
CA TYR A 65 17.37 14.43 -12.07
C TYR A 65 18.18 15.10 -10.94
N LYS A 66 17.98 14.67 -9.68
CA LYS A 66 18.71 15.19 -8.51
C LYS A 66 19.72 14.19 -7.95
N GLN A 67 19.45 12.89 -8.07
CA GLN A 67 20.32 11.83 -7.56
C GLN A 67 20.16 10.53 -8.36
N ASN A 68 21.19 9.69 -8.36
CA ASN A 68 21.16 8.38 -9.04
C ASN A 68 20.01 7.51 -8.50
N PHE A 69 19.31 6.82 -9.39
CA PHE A 69 18.23 5.91 -9.05
C PHE A 69 18.62 4.85 -8.00
N GLN A 70 19.83 4.28 -8.08
CA GLN A 70 20.33 3.33 -7.09
C GLN A 70 20.31 3.91 -5.67
N LYS A 71 20.74 5.18 -5.50
CA LYS A 71 20.69 5.87 -4.20
C LYS A 71 19.25 6.08 -3.70
N ILE A 72 18.31 6.32 -4.61
CA ILE A 72 16.87 6.40 -4.27
C ILE A 72 16.38 5.03 -3.81
N TRP A 73 16.69 3.99 -4.59
CA TRP A 73 16.23 2.62 -4.40
C TRP A 73 16.76 1.98 -3.12
N GLU A 74 18.01 2.26 -2.77
CA GLU A 74 18.68 1.78 -1.54
C GLU A 74 18.44 2.72 -0.36
N GLY A 75 17.80 3.88 -0.57
CA GLY A 75 17.55 4.88 0.46
C GLY A 75 16.45 4.51 1.45
N GLU A 76 16.38 5.29 2.54
CA GLU A 76 15.50 5.06 3.69
C GLU A 76 14.03 4.86 3.31
N TYR A 77 13.53 5.59 2.31
CA TYR A 77 12.14 5.46 1.88
C TYR A 77 11.81 4.02 1.46
N PHE A 78 12.61 3.46 0.55
CA PHE A 78 12.37 2.12 0.02
C PHE A 78 12.77 1.06 1.04
N GLU A 79 13.74 1.34 1.91
CA GLU A 79 14.05 0.49 3.07
C GLU A 79 12.85 0.36 4.01
N PHE A 80 12.28 1.47 4.50
CA PHE A 80 11.07 1.45 5.33
C PHE A 80 9.92 0.73 4.65
N PHE A 81 9.72 0.99 3.36
CA PHE A 81 8.64 0.34 2.61
C PHE A 81 8.85 -1.18 2.46
N ARG A 82 10.08 -1.63 2.17
CA ARG A 82 10.43 -3.06 2.11
C ARG A 82 10.29 -3.73 3.46
N ASN A 83 10.82 -3.11 4.52
CA ASN A 83 10.72 -3.64 5.89
C ASN A 83 9.27 -3.80 6.31
N PHE A 84 8.41 -2.83 6.00
CA PHE A 84 6.97 -2.95 6.23
C PHE A 84 6.34 -4.15 5.49
N ILE A 85 6.62 -4.34 4.20
CA ILE A 85 6.04 -5.44 3.40
C ILE A 85 6.49 -6.81 3.90
N LEU A 86 7.72 -6.90 4.39
CA LEU A 86 8.37 -8.17 4.73
C LEU A 86 8.21 -8.55 6.21
N LYS A 87 8.31 -7.58 7.12
CA LYS A 87 8.52 -7.82 8.55
C LYS A 87 7.58 -7.01 9.45
N ASP A 88 7.43 -5.71 9.21
CA ASP A 88 6.82 -4.79 10.19
C ASP A 88 5.29 -4.63 10.06
N PHE A 89 4.63 -5.48 9.27
CA PHE A 89 3.18 -5.41 9.03
C PHE A 89 2.33 -5.70 10.28
N GLU A 90 2.94 -6.21 11.36
CA GLU A 90 2.24 -6.49 12.62
C GLU A 90 1.86 -5.21 13.38
N HIS A 91 2.51 -4.09 13.09
CA HIS A 91 2.24 -2.80 13.74
C HIS A 91 1.09 -2.00 13.10
N ILE A 92 0.32 -2.61 12.19
CA ILE A 92 -0.82 -1.94 11.55
C ILE A 92 -1.91 -1.69 12.59
N ILE A 93 -2.32 -0.43 12.74
CA ILE A 93 -3.33 0.00 13.72
C ILE A 93 -4.76 -0.35 13.30
N GLY A 94 -5.68 -0.38 14.27
CA GLY A 94 -7.11 -0.58 14.06
C GLY A 94 -7.49 -2.05 13.92
N LEU A 95 -8.49 -2.36 13.07
CA LEU A 95 -9.05 -3.71 12.91
C LEU A 95 -8.02 -4.77 12.46
N CYS A 96 -6.82 -4.38 12.04
CA CYS A 96 -5.77 -5.34 11.68
C CYS A 96 -5.11 -5.98 12.91
N GLN A 97 -4.97 -5.28 14.04
CA GLN A 97 -4.21 -5.75 15.21
C GLN A 97 -4.76 -7.06 15.78
N GLU A 98 -6.08 -7.20 15.76
CA GLU A 98 -6.80 -8.38 16.29
C GLU A 98 -7.20 -9.36 15.17
N CYS A 99 -6.67 -9.18 13.95
CA CYS A 99 -7.09 -9.99 12.81
C CYS A 99 -6.27 -11.28 12.73
N LYS A 100 -6.93 -12.43 12.92
CA LYS A 100 -6.30 -13.76 12.76
C LYS A 100 -5.66 -14.00 11.38
N PHE A 101 -6.06 -13.22 10.37
CA PHE A 101 -5.55 -13.32 9.01
C PHE A 101 -4.44 -12.30 8.70
N LEU A 102 -3.94 -11.55 9.68
CA LEU A 102 -2.95 -10.50 9.45
C LEU A 102 -1.67 -11.02 8.79
N SER A 103 -1.19 -12.21 9.15
CA SER A 103 0.01 -12.81 8.56
C SER A 103 -0.14 -13.11 7.06
N SER A 104 -1.31 -13.62 6.63
CA SER A 104 -1.60 -13.87 5.21
C SER A 104 -1.88 -12.59 4.44
N CYS A 105 -2.66 -11.69 5.04
CA CYS A 105 -3.23 -10.52 4.39
C CYS A 105 -2.30 -9.30 4.42
N LYS A 106 -1.44 -9.20 5.45
CA LYS A 106 -0.49 -8.11 5.71
C LYS A 106 -1.10 -6.71 5.69
N GLY A 107 -2.38 -6.64 6.05
CA GLY A 107 -3.18 -5.42 5.97
C GLY A 107 -3.46 -4.91 4.55
N LYS A 108 -3.08 -5.67 3.49
CA LYS A 108 -3.30 -5.43 2.05
C LYS A 108 -3.09 -3.96 1.61
N CYS A 109 -3.60 -3.56 0.44
CA CYS A 109 -3.03 -2.49 -0.38
C CYS A 109 -2.67 -1.23 0.43
N VAL A 110 -1.37 -1.01 0.65
CA VAL A 110 -0.85 0.14 1.40
C VAL A 110 -1.37 1.43 0.78
N ALA A 111 -1.42 1.49 -0.55
CA ALA A 111 -1.88 2.67 -1.25
C ALA A 111 -3.36 2.98 -1.01
N GLN A 112 -4.21 1.97 -0.93
CA GLN A 112 -5.62 2.21 -0.62
C GLN A 112 -5.83 2.63 0.83
N ARG A 113 -5.05 2.07 1.76
CA ARG A 113 -5.05 2.53 3.16
C ARG A 113 -4.67 4.00 3.23
N ILE A 114 -3.52 4.36 2.65
CA ILE A 114 -3.07 5.75 2.63
C ILE A 114 -4.11 6.67 1.98
N LEU A 115 -4.59 6.35 0.78
CA LEU A 115 -5.57 7.18 0.06
C LEU A 115 -6.90 7.37 0.81
N LYS A 116 -7.35 6.35 1.56
CA LYS A 116 -8.62 6.41 2.29
C LYS A 116 -8.52 7.22 3.58
N TYR A 117 -7.43 7.04 4.32
CA TYR A 117 -7.25 7.59 5.66
C TYR A 117 -6.28 8.78 5.69
N HIS A 118 -5.98 9.36 4.52
CA HIS A 118 -4.99 10.43 4.43
C HIS A 118 -5.46 11.70 5.13
N SER A 119 -4.93 11.92 6.35
CA SER A 119 -5.01 13.23 7.02
C SER A 119 -3.68 13.76 7.55
N ALA A 120 -2.59 12.97 7.72
CA ALA A 120 -1.35 13.55 8.29
C ALA A 120 0.00 12.83 8.22
N PRO A 121 0.19 11.49 8.19
CA PRO A 121 1.56 10.99 8.38
C PRO A 121 2.35 10.83 7.08
N LYS A 122 3.61 11.25 7.11
CA LYS A 122 4.67 10.87 6.17
C LYS A 122 5.12 9.42 6.43
N LEU A 123 5.94 8.86 5.54
CA LEU A 123 6.67 7.63 5.86
C LEU A 123 7.51 7.83 7.15
N PRO A 124 7.69 6.77 7.97
CA PRO A 124 7.11 5.44 7.84
C PRO A 124 5.69 5.31 8.43
N LYS A 125 5.22 6.30 9.19
CA LYS A 125 3.98 6.20 10.01
C LYS A 125 2.73 5.86 9.19
N CYS A 126 2.62 6.38 7.96
CA CYS A 126 1.46 6.09 7.10
C CYS A 126 1.33 4.63 6.67
N LEU A 127 2.42 3.85 6.73
CA LEU A 127 2.40 2.42 6.36
C LEU A 127 1.58 1.60 7.37
N ASN A 128 1.49 2.05 8.61
CA ASN A 128 0.81 1.36 9.69
C ASN A 128 -0.68 1.68 9.77
N ILE A 129 -1.23 2.55 8.92
CA ILE A 129 -2.67 2.87 8.96
C ILE A 129 -3.46 1.74 8.31
N GLY A 130 -4.49 1.22 8.96
CA GLY A 130 -5.40 0.24 8.36
C GLY A 130 -6.83 0.31 8.91
N PRO A 131 -7.70 -0.62 8.48
CA PRO A 131 -7.46 -1.65 7.45
C PRO A 131 -7.62 -1.11 6.03
N ASP A 132 -7.31 -1.90 5.00
CA ASP A 132 -7.68 -1.52 3.61
C ASP A 132 -9.20 -1.34 3.44
N PRO A 133 -9.66 -0.38 2.61
CA PRO A 133 -11.08 -0.05 2.45
C PRO A 133 -11.97 -1.19 1.96
N LEU A 134 -11.40 -2.20 1.30
CA LEU A 134 -12.11 -3.39 0.83
C LEU A 134 -12.05 -4.54 1.84
N CYS A 135 -11.64 -4.27 3.08
CA CYS A 135 -11.56 -5.30 4.10
C CYS A 135 -12.93 -5.87 4.48
N LEU A 136 -13.07 -7.19 4.46
CA LEU A 136 -14.30 -7.88 4.90
C LEU A 136 -14.71 -7.52 6.33
N ARG A 137 -13.75 -7.26 7.23
CA ARG A 137 -14.07 -6.82 8.60
C ARG A 137 -14.75 -5.44 8.67
N LEU A 138 -14.70 -4.64 7.61
CA LEU A 138 -15.43 -3.37 7.52
C LEU A 138 -16.90 -3.57 7.15
N PHE A 139 -17.23 -4.68 6.48
CA PHE A 139 -18.59 -5.02 6.12
C PHE A 139 -19.15 -5.93 7.21
N LYS A 140 -19.95 -5.37 8.12
CA LYS A 140 -20.74 -6.19 9.04
C LYS A 140 -21.66 -7.07 8.19
N ILE A 141 -21.35 -8.37 8.11
CA ILE A 141 -22.35 -9.35 7.69
C ILE A 141 -23.25 -9.50 8.92
N ASN A 142 -24.38 -8.80 8.89
CA ASN A 142 -25.48 -9.05 9.83
C ASN A 142 -26.07 -10.43 9.55
#